data_AF-A0A067DW17-F1
#
_entry.id   AF-A0A067DW17-F1
#
_cell.length_a   1.000
_cell.length_b   1.000
_cell.length_c   1.000
_cell.angle_alpha   90.00
_cell.angle_beta   90.00
_cell.angle_gamma   90.00
#
_symmetry.space_group_name_H-M   'P 1'
#
loop_
_entity.id
_entity.type
_entity.pdbx_description
1 polymer ?
#
loop_
_entity_poly.entity_id
_entity_poly.type
_entity_poly.pdbx_seq_one_letter_code
_entity_poly.pdbx_strand_id
1 'polypeptide(L)'
;MLLLEIFTGRRPADNMFNDGLTLHRFAKMTLPEKLTEIVDPSLLLEPMVSNTRSHETERARIKECLVAVVRVGVICLMESPSERIQMIDVKAKLRAVREIFISSSRV
;
A
#
# COMPACT_ATOMS: atom_id res chain seq x y z
N MET A 1 1.85 -1.30 11.66
CA MET A 1 1.18 -2.61 11.47
C MET A 1 -0.19 -2.40 10.87
N LEU A 2 -1.08 -1.64 11.54
CA LEU A 2 -2.44 -1.33 11.07
C LEU A 2 -2.55 -0.87 9.61
N LEU A 3 -1.63 0.00 9.15
CA LEU A 3 -1.65 0.45 7.75
C LEU A 3 -1.44 -0.72 6.76
N LEU A 4 -0.56 -1.67 7.08
CA LEU A 4 -0.38 -2.85 6.23
C LEU A 4 -1.60 -3.77 6.35
N GLU A 5 -2.14 -3.97 7.54
CA GLU A 5 -3.33 -4.82 7.75
C GLU A 5 -4.53 -4.32 6.95
N ILE A 6 -4.81 -3.01 6.99
CA ILE A 6 -5.94 -2.39 6.27
C ILE A 6 -5.80 -2.56 4.76
N PHE A 7 -4.62 -2.30 4.21
CA PHE A 7 -4.43 -2.26 2.75
C PHE A 7 -4.13 -3.63 2.12
N THR A 8 -3.80 -4.63 2.94
CA THR A 8 -3.56 -6.01 2.48
C THR A 8 -4.70 -6.96 2.80
N GLY A 9 -5.60 -6.57 3.73
CA GLY A 9 -6.65 -7.44 4.25
C GLY A 9 -6.11 -8.61 5.09
N ARG A 10 -4.82 -8.62 5.42
CA ARG A 10 -4.12 -9.71 6.10
C ARG A 10 -3.82 -9.35 7.55
N ARG A 11 -3.91 -10.34 8.44
CA ARG A 11 -3.53 -10.17 9.84
C ARG A 11 -2.08 -10.60 10.02
N PRO A 12 -1.31 -9.97 10.93
CA PRO A 12 0.07 -10.36 11.21
C PRO A 12 0.20 -11.80 11.73
N ALA A 13 -0.88 -12.34 12.31
CA ALA A 13 -0.97 -13.69 12.82
C ALA A 13 -1.57 -14.70 11.81
N ASP A 14 -1.80 -14.29 10.56
CA ASP A 14 -2.22 -15.24 9.52
C ASP A 14 -1.16 -16.33 9.36
N ASN A 15 -1.62 -17.57 9.15
CA ASN A 15 -0.77 -18.77 9.11
C ASN A 15 0.37 -18.72 8.08
N MET A 16 0.24 -17.91 7.03
CA MET A 16 1.29 -17.70 6.02
C MET A 16 2.52 -16.95 6.56
N PHE A 17 2.38 -16.22 7.67
CA PHE A 17 3.47 -15.48 8.32
C PHE A 17 4.10 -16.33 9.41
N ASN A 18 4.79 -17.40 8.99
CA ASN A 18 5.52 -18.32 9.84
C ASN A 18 7.03 -18.29 9.49
N ASP A 19 7.85 -19.03 10.23
CA ASP A 19 9.27 -19.25 9.94
C ASP A 19 10.08 -17.94 9.69
N GLY A 20 9.77 -16.89 10.47
CA GLY A 20 10.43 -15.59 10.37
C GLY A 20 9.95 -14.70 9.21
N LEU A 21 8.98 -15.15 8.42
CA LEU A 21 8.24 -14.29 7.50
C LEU A 21 7.20 -13.49 8.27
N THR A 22 7.24 -12.17 8.12
CA THR A 22 6.27 -11.24 8.74
C THR A 22 5.54 -10.47 7.67
N LEU A 23 4.34 -9.93 7.99
CA LEU A 23 3.60 -9.03 7.10
C LEU A 23 4.47 -7.84 6.63
N HIS A 24 5.33 -7.31 7.50
CA HIS A 24 6.28 -6.25 7.16
C HIS A 24 7.30 -6.69 6.11
N ARG A 25 7.95 -7.85 6.34
CA ARG A 25 8.97 -8.38 5.42
C ARG A 25 8.37 -8.74 4.08
N PHE A 26 7.18 -9.33 4.08
CA PHE A 26 6.43 -9.63 2.87
C PHE A 26 6.10 -8.34 2.09
N ALA A 27 5.53 -7.33 2.76
CA ALA A 27 5.25 -6.04 2.13
C ALA A 27 6.50 -5.37 1.54
N LYS A 28 7.62 -5.42 2.27
CA LYS A 28 8.90 -4.89 1.80
C LYS A 28 9.41 -5.61 0.53
N MET A 29 9.26 -6.92 0.45
CA MET A 29 9.69 -7.74 -0.70
C MET A 29 8.80 -7.56 -1.94
N THR A 30 7.54 -7.21 -1.75
CA THR A 30 6.57 -7.07 -2.86
C THR A 30 6.59 -5.70 -3.54
N LEU A 31 7.26 -4.71 -2.95
CA LEU A 31 7.23 -3.34 -3.46
C LEU A 31 8.35 -3.03 -4.46
N PRO A 32 8.06 -2.22 -5.50
CA PRO A 32 6.73 -1.87 -6.04
C PRO A 32 6.15 -2.90 -7.02
N GLU A 33 6.98 -3.80 -7.57
CA GLU A 33 6.65 -4.58 -8.77
C GLU A 33 5.51 -5.58 -8.53
N LYS A 34 5.48 -6.19 -7.35
CA LYS A 34 4.56 -7.26 -6.94
C LYS A 34 3.49 -6.79 -5.97
N LEU A 35 3.21 -5.50 -5.92
CA LEU A 35 2.24 -4.93 -4.97
C LEU A 35 0.86 -5.61 -5.07
N THR A 36 0.43 -5.99 -6.27
CA THR A 36 -0.86 -6.68 -6.50
C THR A 36 -0.93 -8.07 -5.87
N GLU A 37 0.20 -8.66 -5.48
CA GLU A 37 0.22 -9.96 -4.78
C GLU A 37 -0.10 -9.81 -3.28
N ILE A 38 0.08 -8.61 -2.71
CA ILE A 38 -0.12 -8.37 -1.28
C ILE A 38 -1.35 -7.53 -0.96
N VAL A 39 -1.72 -6.56 -1.80
CA VAL A 39 -2.87 -5.69 -1.53
C VAL A 39 -4.18 -6.47 -1.59
N ASP A 40 -5.15 -6.00 -0.80
CA ASP A 40 -6.50 -6.56 -0.84
C ASP A 40 -7.06 -6.40 -2.27
N PRO A 41 -7.48 -7.50 -2.93
CA PRO A 41 -8.01 -7.45 -4.29
C PRO A 41 -9.20 -6.50 -4.45
N SER A 42 -9.99 -6.25 -3.40
CA SER A 42 -11.11 -5.30 -3.43
C SER A 42 -10.67 -3.84 -3.62
N LEU A 43 -9.40 -3.53 -3.35
CA LEU A 43 -8.80 -2.21 -3.60
C LEU A 43 -8.32 -2.06 -5.04
N LEU A 44 -8.25 -3.15 -5.80
CA LEU A 44 -7.94 -3.13 -7.22
C LEU A 44 -9.27 -3.01 -7.98
N LEU A 45 -9.41 -1.95 -8.80
CA LEU A 45 -10.58 -1.81 -9.67
C LEU A 45 -10.80 -3.10 -10.49
N GLU A 46 -11.96 -3.72 -10.30
CA GLU A 46 -12.41 -4.87 -11.10
C GLU A 46 -12.47 -4.49 -12.59
N PRO A 47 -12.24 -5.45 -13.49
CA PRO A 47 -12.42 -5.23 -14.92
C PRO A 47 -13.93 -5.17 -15.24
N MET A 48 -14.59 -4.04 -15.00
CA MET A 48 -15.80 -3.74 -15.76
C MET A 48 -15.37 -3.53 -17.22
N VAL A 49 -15.75 -4.51 -18.05
CA VAL A 49 -15.78 -4.76 -19.52
C VAL A 49 -15.58 -3.59 -20.52
N SER A 50 -15.33 -2.35 -20.09
CA SER A 50 -15.07 -1.17 -20.91
C SER A 50 -13.57 -0.81 -20.91
N ASN A 51 -12.85 -1.30 -21.91
CA ASN A 51 -11.41 -1.05 -22.10
C ASN A 51 -11.15 0.36 -22.67
N THR A 52 -11.49 1.40 -21.92
CA THR A 52 -11.26 2.80 -22.31
C THR A 52 -10.01 3.37 -21.62
N ARG A 53 -9.29 4.28 -22.30
CA ARG A 53 -8.05 4.93 -21.81
C ARG A 53 -8.19 5.58 -20.42
N SER A 54 -9.40 5.97 -20.04
CA SER A 54 -9.72 6.52 -18.72
C SER A 54 -9.47 5.51 -17.59
N HIS A 55 -9.88 4.26 -17.78
CA HIS A 55 -9.76 3.21 -16.76
C HIS A 55 -8.32 2.76 -16.54
N GLU A 56 -7.49 2.77 -17.58
CA GLU A 56 -6.07 2.44 -17.47
C GLU A 56 -5.32 3.50 -16.64
N THR A 57 -5.64 4.77 -16.89
CA THR A 57 -5.07 5.91 -16.15
C THR A 57 -5.49 5.86 -14.67
N GLU A 58 -6.75 5.54 -14.39
CA GLU A 58 -7.26 5.40 -13.02
C GLU A 58 -6.62 4.22 -12.28
N ARG A 59 -6.48 3.07 -12.95
CA ARG A 59 -5.79 1.89 -12.39
C ARG A 59 -4.34 2.19 -12.02
N ALA A 60 -3.61 2.89 -12.90
CA ALA A 60 -2.24 3.29 -12.64
C ALA A 60 -2.15 4.20 -11.40
N ARG A 61 -3.06 5.18 -11.28
CA ARG A 61 -3.14 6.09 -10.12
C ARG A 61 -3.43 5.36 -8.81
N ILE A 62 -4.38 4.42 -8.82
CA ILE A 62 -4.66 3.58 -7.64
C ILE A 62 -3.43 2.77 -7.26
N LYS A 63 -2.75 2.16 -8.24
CA LYS A 63 -1.52 1.39 -7.98
C LYS A 63 -0.44 2.27 -7.36
N GLU A 64 -0.20 3.47 -7.88
CA GLU A 64 0.76 4.43 -7.31
C GLU A 64 0.40 4.85 -5.89
N CYS A 65 -0.88 5.11 -5.63
CA CYS A 65 -1.39 5.43 -4.29
C CYS A 65 -1.12 4.28 -3.31
N LEU A 66 -1.47 3.06 -3.70
CA LEU A 66 -1.25 1.85 -2.89
C LEU A 66 0.26 1.61 -2.65
N VAL A 67 1.11 1.79 -3.66
CA VAL A 67 2.58 1.72 -3.50
C VAL A 67 3.03 2.71 -2.42
N ALA A 68 2.56 3.96 -2.49
CA ALA A 68 2.96 5.00 -1.56
C ALA A 68 2.50 4.71 -0.12
N VAL A 69 1.25 4.28 0.06
CA VAL A 69 0.72 3.91 1.38
C VAL A 69 1.48 2.72 1.97
N VAL A 70 1.68 1.63 1.21
CA VAL A 70 2.38 0.44 1.70
C VAL A 70 3.84 0.77 2.02
N ARG A 71 4.50 1.64 1.23
CA ARG A 71 5.84 2.15 1.55
C ARG A 71 5.88 2.87 2.89
N VAL A 72 4.90 3.74 3.18
CA VAL A 72 4.77 4.37 4.51
C VAL A 72 4.63 3.31 5.60
N GLY A 73 3.80 2.29 5.37
CA GLY A 73 3.62 1.18 6.30
C GLY A 73 4.90 0.39 6.60
N VAL A 74 5.74 0.18 5.58
CA VAL A 74 7.04 -0.51 5.70
C VAL A 74 8.04 0.30 6.52
N ILE A 75 8.18 1.60 6.25
CA ILE A 75 9.15 2.45 6.98
C ILE A 75 8.75 2.70 8.44
N CYS A 76 7.45 2.63 8.77
CA CYS A 76 6.95 2.69 10.15
C CYS A 76 7.36 1.48 11.00
N LEU A 77 7.78 0.39 10.36
CA LEU A 77 8.05 -0.91 10.97
C LEU A 77 9.50 -1.35 10.80
N MET A 78 10.42 -0.43 10.47
CA MET A 78 11.85 -0.74 10.39
C MET A 78 12.36 -1.29 11.73
N GLU A 79 13.19 -2.31 11.70
CA GLU A 79 13.67 -2.97 12.92
C GLU A 79 14.49 -2.00 13.78
N SER A 80 15.39 -1.24 13.14
CA SER A 80 16.16 -0.20 13.81
C SER A 80 15.28 1.01 14.19
N PRO A 81 15.26 1.42 15.48
CA PRO A 81 14.54 2.61 15.91
C PRO A 81 14.96 3.90 15.19
N SER A 82 16.23 4.02 14.79
CA SER A 82 16.75 5.20 14.08
C SER A 82 16.30 5.30 12.62
N GLU A 83 15.89 4.18 12.02
CA GLU A 83 15.36 4.12 10.66
C GLU A 83 13.84 4.31 10.62
N ARG A 84 13.17 4.22 11.78
CA ARG A 84 11.74 4.47 11.88
C ARG A 84 11.47 5.95 11.73
N ILE A 85 10.56 6.25 10.81
CA ILE A 85 10.06 7.60 10.62
C ILE A 85 9.24 8.07 11.83
N GLN A 86 9.31 9.36 12.16
CA GLN A 86 8.54 9.95 13.25
C GLN A 86 7.05 10.00 12.90
N MET A 87 6.17 9.84 13.89
CA MET A 87 4.72 9.83 13.66
C MET A 87 4.19 11.12 13.00
N ILE A 88 4.83 12.26 13.29
CA ILE A 88 4.50 13.54 12.64
C ILE A 88 4.73 13.47 11.12
N ASP A 89 5.81 12.83 10.69
CA ASP A 89 6.15 12.67 9.29
C ASP A 89 5.30 11.57 8.64
N VAL A 90 4.90 10.53 9.38
CA VAL A 90 3.91 9.54 8.91
C VAL A 90 2.61 10.24 8.55
N LYS A 91 2.09 11.08 9.45
CA LYS A 91 0.88 11.88 9.21
C LYS A 91 1.05 12.79 7.99
N ALA A 92 2.20 13.46 7.86
CA ALA A 92 2.48 14.32 6.72
C ALA A 92 2.51 13.54 5.39
N LYS A 93 3.19 12.38 5.35
CA LYS A 93 3.23 11.51 4.17
C LYS A 93 1.87 10.95 3.80
N LEU A 94 1.08 10.46 4.77
CA LEU A 94 -0.27 9.95 4.51
C LEU A 94 -1.19 11.05 3.98
N ARG A 95 -1.09 12.29 4.49
CA ARG A 95 -1.80 13.44 3.93
C ARG A 95 -1.37 13.71 2.49
N ALA A 96 -0.07 13.73 2.21
CA ALA A 96 0.42 13.95 0.85
C ALA A 96 -0.12 12.89 -0.13
N VAL A 97 -0.09 11.61 0.25
CA VAL A 97 -0.66 10.52 -0.57
C VAL A 97 -2.16 10.72 -0.80
N ARG A 98 -2.91 11.08 0.24
CA ARG A 98 -4.35 11.38 0.13
C ARG A 98 -4.62 12.54 -0.82
N GLU A 99 -3.87 13.63 -0.72
CA GLU A 99 -4.06 14.79 -1.60
C GLU A 99 -3.72 14.48 -3.06
N ILE A 100 -2.66 13.70 -3.31
CA ILE A 100 -2.31 13.24 -4.67
C ILE A 100 -3.46 12.40 -5.26
N PHE A 101 -4.02 11.49 -4.46
CA PHE A 101 -5.13 10.65 -4.88
C PHE A 101 -6.39 11.49 -5.19
N ILE A 102 -6.81 12.36 -4.27
CA ILE A 102 -8.04 13.16 -4.41
C ILE A 102 -7.92 14.23 -5.51
N SER A 103 -6.77 14.91 -5.61
CA SER A 103 -6.54 15.90 -6.68
C SER A 103 -6.53 15.25 -8.06
N SER A 104 -6.08 14.00 -8.15
CA SER A 104 -6.15 13.21 -9.38
C SER A 104 -7.57 12.70 -9.69
N SER A 105 -8.45 12.56 -8.70
CA SER A 105 -9.86 12.14 -8.88
C SER A 105 -10.79 13.26 -9.37
N ARG A 106 -10.35 14.52 -9.42
CA ARG A 106 -11.10 15.62 -10.05
C ARG A 106 -10.79 15.66 -11.55
N VAL A 107 -11.57 14.92 -12.34
CA VAL A 107 -11.74 15.10 -13.79
C VAL A 107 -13.22 15.26 -14.07
#